data_AF-A0AAU7HQG5-F1
#
_entry.id   AF-A0AAU7HQG5-F1
#
_cell.length_a   1.000
_cell.length_b   1.000
_cell.length_c   1.000
_cell.angle_alpha   90.00
_cell.angle_beta   90.00
_cell.angle_gamma   90.00
#
_symmetry.space_group_name_H-M   'P 1'
#
loop_
_entity.id
_entity.type
_entity.pdbx_description
1 polymer ?
#
loop_
_entity_poly.entity_id
_entity_poly.type
_entity_poly.pdbx_seq_one_letter_code
_entity_poly.pdbx_strand_id
1 'polypeptide(L)'
;MFENYVCKIYVSNDPHFSSHLEATAFGFDNGQQQKILTAAHVVTNALGKIYPVSNTLKLYVKFLNHQGLVNEEPVLVDFILNEANDRADFKDGIPFVDSAEIVLPAGIQQPVSSYFKVLAPAAGMDTLGVGYPMNETTISTFPGEVSGIWPLNCSNHSPQHLTTRFVIAHFNTDGCSGGPYVVSENDEHFVIGSLVGIMSGTCPDSNPHMSVQSATDF
;
A
#
# COMPACT_ATOMS: atom_id res chain seq x y z
N MET A 1 -10.77 -5.66 -14.64
CA MET A 1 -10.38 -6.95 -14.01
C MET A 1 -10.06 -6.76 -12.52
N PHE A 2 -9.21 -5.80 -12.13
CA PHE A 2 -8.84 -5.59 -10.71
C PHE A 2 -9.78 -4.67 -9.90
N GLU A 3 -10.85 -4.18 -10.52
CA GLU A 3 -11.81 -3.21 -9.95
C GLU A 3 -12.52 -3.68 -8.67
N ASN A 4 -12.61 -5.00 -8.46
CA ASN A 4 -13.17 -5.60 -7.24
C ASN A 4 -12.12 -5.80 -6.13
N TYR A 5 -10.84 -5.72 -6.47
CA TYR A 5 -9.73 -6.01 -5.55
C TYR A 5 -9.07 -4.76 -4.99
N VAL A 6 -9.23 -3.63 -5.68
CA VAL A 6 -8.51 -2.38 -5.41
C VAL A 6 -9.53 -1.26 -5.21
N CYS A 7 -9.27 -0.38 -4.25
CA CYS A 7 -10.03 0.85 -4.04
C CYS A 7 -9.08 2.04 -3.88
N LYS A 8 -9.60 3.23 -4.12
CA LYS A 8 -8.96 4.49 -3.78
C LYS A 8 -9.34 4.86 -2.35
N ILE A 9 -8.38 5.37 -1.61
CA ILE A 9 -8.59 5.94 -0.29
C ILE A 9 -8.21 7.41 -0.29
N TYR A 10 -9.09 8.21 0.29
CA TYR A 10 -8.81 9.59 0.66
C TYR A 10 -8.63 9.60 2.18
N VAL A 11 -7.45 9.99 2.68
CA VAL A 11 -7.10 9.86 4.10
C VAL A 11 -6.82 11.23 4.72
N SER A 12 -7.41 11.51 5.87
CA SER A 12 -7.23 12.77 6.60
C SER A 12 -7.16 12.54 8.11
N ASN A 13 -6.41 13.39 8.80
CA ASN A 13 -6.43 13.49 10.26
C ASN A 13 -7.46 14.54 10.77
N ASP A 14 -8.14 15.25 9.86
CA ASP A 14 -9.13 16.28 10.16
C ASP A 14 -10.57 15.74 9.91
N PRO A 15 -11.47 15.78 10.91
CA PRO A 15 -12.86 15.38 10.72
C PRO A 15 -13.60 16.18 9.64
N HIS A 16 -13.22 17.43 9.40
CA HIS A 16 -13.85 18.26 8.37
C HIS A 16 -13.28 18.00 6.98
N PHE A 17 -12.26 17.15 6.88
CA PHE A 17 -11.65 16.73 5.63
C PHE A 17 -11.13 17.90 4.78
N SER A 18 -10.68 18.99 5.43
CA SER A 18 -10.23 20.22 4.78
C SER A 18 -9.02 19.99 3.85
N SER A 19 -8.24 18.96 4.14
CA SER A 19 -7.20 18.41 3.29
C SER A 19 -7.16 16.89 3.45
N HIS A 20 -6.70 16.20 2.41
CA HIS A 20 -6.58 14.74 2.41
C HIS A 20 -5.45 14.31 1.49
N LEU A 21 -4.93 13.11 1.76
CA LEU A 21 -4.05 12.38 0.85
C LEU A 21 -4.87 11.43 0.00
N GLU A 22 -4.48 11.29 -1.26
CA GLU A 22 -5.00 10.26 -2.14
C GLU A 22 -4.00 9.10 -2.19
N ALA A 23 -4.49 7.89 -1.98
CA ALA A 23 -3.70 6.67 -2.05
C ALA A 23 -4.55 5.51 -2.56
N THR A 24 -3.91 4.36 -2.75
CA THR A 24 -4.54 3.12 -3.16
C THR A 24 -4.55 2.13 -1.99
N ALA A 25 -5.60 1.33 -1.89
CA ALA A 25 -5.68 0.17 -1.02
C ALA A 25 -6.20 -1.05 -1.78
N PHE A 26 -5.95 -2.25 -1.26
CA PHE A 26 -6.38 -3.49 -1.90
C PHE A 26 -6.76 -4.57 -0.89
N GLY A 27 -7.59 -5.52 -1.33
CA GLY A 27 -7.91 -6.74 -0.59
C GLY A 27 -6.76 -7.74 -0.66
N PHE A 28 -6.30 -8.21 0.50
CA PHE A 28 -5.26 -9.20 0.68
C PHE A 28 -5.77 -10.44 1.42
N ASP A 29 -5.41 -11.63 0.95
CA ASP A 29 -5.71 -12.91 1.58
C ASP A 29 -4.42 -13.76 1.68
N ASN A 30 -3.95 -13.99 2.90
CA ASN A 30 -2.79 -14.85 3.16
C ASN A 30 -3.16 -16.33 3.42
N GLY A 31 -4.42 -16.70 3.16
CA GLY A 31 -4.98 -18.03 3.43
C GLY A 31 -5.46 -18.22 4.88
N GLN A 32 -5.20 -17.27 5.78
CA GLN A 32 -5.66 -17.29 7.16
C GLN A 32 -6.63 -16.15 7.46
N GLN A 33 -6.37 -14.97 6.88
CA GLN A 33 -7.11 -13.74 7.13
C GLN A 33 -7.25 -12.93 5.85
N GLN A 34 -8.41 -12.29 5.73
CA GLN A 34 -8.69 -11.29 4.70
C GLN A 34 -8.55 -9.90 5.30
N LYS A 35 -7.73 -9.08 4.66
CA LYS A 35 -7.36 -7.73 5.11
C LYS A 35 -7.54 -6.73 3.98
N ILE A 36 -7.68 -5.46 4.33
CA ILE A 36 -7.50 -4.35 3.38
C ILE A 36 -6.17 -3.70 3.72
N LEU A 37 -5.27 -3.59 2.76
CA LEU A 37 -3.92 -3.07 2.97
C LEU A 37 -3.67 -1.81 2.14
N THR A 38 -2.82 -0.94 2.67
CA THR A 38 -2.20 0.19 1.96
C THR A 38 -0.75 0.37 2.44
N ALA A 39 -0.03 1.36 1.94
CA ALA A 39 1.32 1.67 2.42
C ALA A 39 1.25 2.39 3.78
N ALA A 40 2.13 2.04 4.72
CA ALA A 40 2.18 2.69 6.03
C ALA A 40 2.54 4.18 5.95
N HIS A 41 3.29 4.61 4.94
CA HIS A 41 3.62 6.02 4.77
C HIS A 41 2.39 6.87 4.46
N VAL A 42 1.30 6.28 3.95
CA VAL A 42 0.01 7.00 3.77
C VAL A 42 -0.49 7.49 5.12
N VAL A 43 -0.37 6.64 6.14
CA VAL A 43 -0.76 6.95 7.51
C VAL A 43 0.16 8.00 8.12
N THR A 44 1.49 7.80 8.04
CA THR A 44 2.43 8.75 8.65
C THR A 44 2.43 10.10 7.93
N ASN A 45 2.24 10.13 6.60
CA ASN A 45 2.09 11.38 5.84
C ASN A 45 0.82 12.13 6.24
N ALA A 46 -0.31 11.44 6.45
CA ALA A 46 -1.55 12.07 6.92
C ALA A 46 -1.38 12.70 8.32
N LEU A 47 -0.44 12.19 9.12
CA LEU A 47 -0.05 12.76 10.42
C LEU A 47 1.04 13.86 10.32
N GLY A 48 1.47 14.24 9.11
CA GLY A 48 2.54 15.22 8.92
C GLY A 48 3.96 14.63 9.03
N LYS A 49 4.15 13.39 8.55
CA LYS A 49 5.41 12.64 8.60
C LYS A 49 5.88 12.36 10.03
N ILE A 50 4.94 12.01 10.90
CA ILE A 50 5.19 11.68 12.30
C ILE A 50 4.81 10.23 12.54
N TYR A 51 5.66 9.51 13.28
CA TYR A 51 5.30 8.16 13.73
C TYR A 51 4.22 8.26 14.83
N PRO A 52 3.11 7.51 14.71
CA PRO A 52 2.04 7.54 15.71
C PRO A 52 2.54 7.03 17.07
N VAL A 53 1.82 7.38 18.13
CA VAL A 53 2.15 6.95 19.51
C VAL A 53 1.99 5.44 19.73
N SER A 54 1.24 4.78 18.85
CA SER A 54 0.98 3.34 18.80
C SER A 54 0.87 2.91 17.35
N ASN A 55 1.13 1.64 17.06
CA ASN A 55 0.94 1.07 15.72
C ASN A 55 -0.54 1.02 15.32
N THR A 56 -1.46 1.20 16.26
CA THR A 56 -2.89 1.38 15.96
C THR A 56 -3.30 2.83 16.15
N LEU A 57 -3.91 3.43 15.14
CA LEU A 57 -4.51 4.76 15.22
C LEU A 57 -5.75 4.88 14.34
N LYS A 58 -6.51 5.95 14.54
CA LYS A 58 -7.70 6.26 13.75
C LYS A 58 -7.49 7.46 12.84
N LEU A 59 -7.91 7.35 11.58
CA LEU A 59 -7.95 8.45 10.61
C LEU A 59 -9.30 8.47 9.90
N TYR A 60 -9.68 9.63 9.37
CA TYR A 60 -10.88 9.80 8.57
C TYR A 60 -10.61 9.36 7.14
N VAL A 61 -11.49 8.52 6.59
CA VAL A 61 -11.32 7.93 5.27
C VAL A 61 -12.59 8.08 4.43
N LYS A 62 -12.43 8.47 3.17
CA LYS A 62 -13.41 8.18 2.11
C LYS A 62 -12.86 7.12 1.19
N PHE A 63 -13.69 6.15 0.83
CA PHE A 63 -13.35 5.11 -0.12
C PHE A 63 -14.04 5.37 -1.45
N LEU A 64 -13.34 5.12 -2.54
CA LEU A 64 -13.89 5.09 -3.89
C LEU A 64 -13.51 3.77 -4.54
N ASN A 65 -14.47 3.13 -5.19
CA ASN A 65 -14.24 1.95 -6.01
C ASN A 65 -14.85 2.17 -7.40
N HIS A 66 -14.88 1.12 -8.23
CA HIS A 66 -15.41 1.21 -9.60
C HIS A 66 -16.91 1.55 -9.69
N GLN A 67 -17.65 1.50 -8.58
CA GLN A 67 -19.06 1.88 -8.49
C GLN A 67 -19.24 3.34 -8.03
N GLY A 68 -18.15 4.04 -7.71
CA GLY A 68 -18.15 5.40 -7.19
C GLY A 68 -17.70 5.48 -5.73
N LEU A 69 -18.12 6.55 -5.04
CA LEU A 69 -17.87 6.69 -3.60
C LEU A 69 -18.63 5.62 -2.83
N VAL A 70 -17.92 4.92 -1.95
CA VAL A 70 -18.49 3.92 -1.04
C VAL A 70 -19.13 4.62 0.16
N ASN A 71 -18.60 5.76 0.55
CA ASN A 71 -19.12 6.61 1.62
C ASN A 71 -18.98 8.09 1.25
N GLU A 72 -20.08 8.83 1.38
CA GLU A 72 -20.13 10.27 1.14
C GLU A 72 -19.46 11.06 2.27
N GLU A 73 -19.75 10.69 3.52
CA GLU A 73 -19.15 11.30 4.71
C GLU A 73 -17.88 10.54 5.13
N PRO A 74 -16.80 11.23 5.56
CA PRO A 74 -15.60 10.55 6.04
C PRO A 74 -15.91 9.63 7.22
N VAL A 75 -15.45 8.39 7.16
CA VAL A 75 -15.60 7.42 8.25
C VAL A 75 -14.31 7.31 9.04
N LEU A 76 -14.42 7.16 10.36
CA LEU A 76 -13.25 6.98 11.22
C LEU A 76 -12.83 5.51 11.21
N VAL A 77 -11.63 5.21 10.70
CA VAL A 77 -11.14 3.86 10.43
C VAL A 77 -9.87 3.59 11.22
N ASP A 78 -9.71 2.37 11.73
CA ASP A 78 -8.47 1.95 12.37
C ASP A 78 -7.43 1.59 11.31
N PHE A 79 -6.25 2.21 11.40
CA PHE A 79 -5.05 1.80 10.70
C PHE A 79 -4.14 1.07 11.68
N ILE A 80 -3.68 -0.11 11.30
CA ILE A 80 -2.73 -0.92 12.06
C ILE A 80 -1.44 -1.04 11.24
N LEU A 81 -0.40 -0.33 11.67
CA LEU A 81 0.95 -0.44 11.13
C LEU A 81 1.54 -1.80 11.51
N ASN A 82 2.41 -2.34 10.65
CA ASN A 82 3.09 -3.60 10.92
C ASN A 82 3.84 -3.59 12.27
N GLU A 83 3.83 -4.70 13.01
CA GLU A 83 4.43 -4.83 14.34
C GLU A 83 5.94 -4.61 14.38
N ALA A 84 6.63 -4.85 13.26
CA ALA A 84 8.05 -4.59 13.15
C ALA A 84 8.39 -3.09 13.07
N ASN A 85 7.39 -2.21 12.95
CA ASN A 85 7.57 -0.77 12.99
C ASN A 85 7.48 -0.24 14.42
N ASP A 86 8.34 0.73 14.71
CA ASP A 86 8.18 1.62 15.85
C ASP A 86 8.82 3.00 15.57
N ARG A 87 8.85 3.87 16.59
CA ARG A 87 9.43 5.21 16.48
C ARG A 87 10.93 5.20 16.20
N ALA A 88 11.68 4.20 16.69
CA ALA A 88 13.12 4.11 16.46
C ALA A 88 13.42 3.74 14.99
N ASP A 89 12.54 2.96 14.39
CA ASP A 89 12.67 2.45 13.02
C ASP A 89 12.12 3.41 11.96
N PHE A 90 11.37 4.43 12.38
CA PHE A 90 10.87 5.48 11.52
C PHE A 90 11.95 6.53 11.21
N LYS A 91 12.62 6.37 10.07
CA LYS A 91 13.72 7.23 9.63
C LYS A 91 13.35 8.02 8.39
N ASP A 92 13.69 9.30 8.36
CA ASP A 92 13.48 10.20 7.22
C ASP A 92 12.02 10.26 6.72
N GLY A 93 11.06 10.00 7.62
CA GLY A 93 9.63 9.98 7.30
C GLY A 93 9.12 8.66 6.71
N ILE A 94 9.93 7.60 6.71
CA ILE A 94 9.66 6.32 6.04
C ILE A 94 9.52 5.20 7.08
N PRO A 95 8.41 4.44 7.07
CA PRO A 95 8.27 3.22 7.87
C PRO A 95 9.25 2.13 7.45
N PHE A 96 9.65 1.26 8.38
CA PHE A 96 10.56 0.15 8.09
C PHE A 96 9.89 -0.89 7.19
N VAL A 97 8.79 -1.49 7.68
CA VAL A 97 7.84 -2.26 6.87
C VAL A 97 6.74 -1.33 6.43
N ASP A 98 6.74 -0.95 5.16
CA ASP A 98 5.84 0.08 4.66
C ASP A 98 4.47 -0.50 4.22
N SER A 99 3.78 -1.09 5.20
CA SER A 99 2.45 -1.70 5.07
C SER A 99 1.57 -1.36 6.29
N ALA A 100 0.31 -1.04 6.02
CA ALA A 100 -0.70 -0.79 7.03
C ALA A 100 -2.02 -1.49 6.68
N GLU A 101 -2.60 -2.15 7.67
CA GLU A 101 -3.93 -2.74 7.60
C GLU A 101 -5.01 -1.69 7.91
N ILE A 102 -6.11 -1.76 7.17
CA ILE A 102 -7.29 -0.90 7.31
C ILE A 102 -8.42 -1.76 7.90
N VAL A 103 -8.82 -1.46 9.13
CA VAL A 103 -9.91 -2.15 9.84
C VAL A 103 -11.15 -1.26 9.89
N LEU A 104 -12.17 -1.65 9.12
CA LEU A 104 -13.42 -0.91 9.02
C LEU A 104 -14.27 -1.07 10.29
N PRO A 105 -14.95 0.00 10.75
CA PRO A 105 -15.93 -0.14 11.81
C PRO A 105 -17.15 -0.93 11.34
N ALA A 106 -17.88 -1.53 12.30
CA ALA A 106 -19.06 -2.32 12.01
C ALA A 106 -20.13 -1.51 11.24
N GLY A 107 -20.73 -2.13 10.23
CA GLY A 107 -21.81 -1.53 9.44
C GLY A 107 -21.35 -0.66 8.25
N ILE A 108 -20.04 -0.47 8.06
CA ILE A 108 -19.52 0.20 6.86
C ILE A 108 -19.44 -0.81 5.70
N GLN A 109 -19.86 -0.38 4.51
CA GLN A 109 -19.75 -1.16 3.29
C GLN A 109 -18.27 -1.44 2.96
N GLN A 110 -17.97 -2.68 2.58
CA GLN A 110 -16.63 -3.06 2.15
C GLN A 110 -16.28 -2.34 0.84
N PRO A 111 -15.11 -1.68 0.75
CA PRO A 111 -14.71 -0.95 -0.45
C PRO A 111 -14.18 -1.87 -1.56
N VAL A 112 -13.82 -3.10 -1.21
CA VAL A 112 -13.39 -4.18 -2.12
C VAL A 112 -14.26 -5.42 -1.89
N SER A 113 -14.43 -6.24 -2.92
CA SER A 113 -15.24 -7.47 -2.89
C SER A 113 -14.45 -8.72 -3.27
N SER A 114 -13.15 -8.58 -3.54
CA SER A 114 -12.24 -9.67 -3.87
C SER A 114 -10.86 -9.41 -3.26
N TYR A 115 -10.10 -10.49 -3.05
CA TYR A 115 -8.83 -10.45 -2.32
C TYR A 115 -7.74 -11.19 -3.10
N PHE A 116 -6.57 -10.55 -3.22
CA PHE A 116 -5.39 -11.16 -3.84
C PHE A 116 -4.79 -12.19 -2.90
N LYS A 117 -4.39 -13.34 -3.44
CA LYS A 117 -3.57 -14.30 -2.71
C LYS A 117 -2.14 -13.77 -2.59
N VAL A 118 -1.39 -14.25 -1.60
CA VAL A 118 0.03 -13.90 -1.48
C VAL A 118 0.92 -14.78 -2.36
N LEU A 119 1.93 -14.16 -2.99
CA LEU A 119 3.03 -14.84 -3.66
C LEU A 119 4.35 -14.13 -3.32
N ALA A 120 5.43 -14.88 -3.12
CA ALA A 120 6.74 -14.28 -2.89
C ALA A 120 7.31 -13.70 -4.21
N PRO A 121 7.91 -12.49 -4.21
CA PRO A 121 8.53 -11.94 -5.41
C PRO A 121 9.76 -12.77 -5.82
N ALA A 122 9.99 -12.86 -7.14
CA ALA A 122 11.21 -13.46 -7.71
C ALA A 122 11.80 -12.53 -8.77
N ALA A 123 13.14 -12.51 -8.90
CA ALA A 123 13.80 -11.72 -9.94
C ALA A 123 13.40 -12.20 -11.34
N GLY A 124 13.20 -11.27 -12.27
CA GLY A 124 12.73 -11.54 -13.63
C GLY A 124 11.24 -11.85 -13.74
N MET A 125 10.47 -11.72 -12.65
CA MET A 125 9.03 -11.93 -12.66
C MET A 125 8.32 -10.75 -13.31
N ASP A 126 7.60 -11.02 -14.41
CA ASP A 126 6.67 -10.07 -15.02
C ASP A 126 5.50 -9.79 -14.06
N THR A 127 5.18 -8.51 -13.89
CA THR A 127 4.14 -8.07 -12.96
C THR A 127 3.40 -6.83 -13.50
N LEU A 128 2.22 -6.58 -12.93
CA LEU A 128 1.44 -5.38 -13.17
C LEU A 128 1.30 -4.61 -11.86
N GLY A 129 1.84 -3.39 -11.79
CA GLY A 129 1.45 -2.44 -10.75
C GLY A 129 0.03 -1.95 -11.01
N VAL A 130 -0.83 -1.97 -10.00
CA VAL A 130 -2.23 -1.53 -10.10
C VAL A 130 -2.47 -0.43 -9.08
N GLY A 131 -3.11 0.67 -9.48
CA GLY A 131 -3.50 1.69 -8.52
C GLY A 131 -4.39 2.78 -9.10
N TYR A 132 -4.81 3.68 -8.23
CA TYR A 132 -5.58 4.87 -8.58
C TYR A 132 -4.65 6.08 -8.64
N PRO A 133 -4.36 6.62 -9.83
CA PRO A 133 -3.61 7.87 -9.91
C PRO A 133 -4.30 9.02 -9.19
N MET A 134 -3.51 10.01 -8.81
CA MET A 134 -3.97 11.23 -8.18
C MET A 134 -4.97 11.96 -9.09
N ASN A 135 -6.06 12.45 -8.51
CA ASN A 135 -7.21 13.07 -9.18
C ASN A 135 -8.00 12.16 -10.14
N GLU A 136 -7.58 10.91 -10.35
CA GLU A 136 -8.29 9.96 -11.19
C GLU A 136 -9.29 9.13 -10.38
N THR A 137 -10.38 8.73 -11.03
CA THR A 137 -11.43 7.89 -10.43
C THR A 137 -11.45 6.47 -11.00
N THR A 138 -10.48 6.14 -11.85
CA THR A 138 -10.33 4.83 -12.47
C THR A 138 -8.94 4.25 -12.16
N ILE A 139 -8.83 2.93 -12.19
CA ILE A 139 -7.55 2.25 -11.99
C ILE A 139 -6.67 2.38 -13.24
N SER A 140 -5.36 2.52 -13.00
CA SER A 140 -4.31 2.38 -14.00
C SER A 140 -3.48 1.14 -13.72
N THR A 141 -2.97 0.53 -14.77
CA THR A 141 -2.09 -0.64 -14.71
C THR A 141 -0.76 -0.36 -15.38
N PHE A 142 0.33 -0.76 -14.74
CA PHE A 142 1.68 -0.47 -15.18
C PHE A 142 2.48 -1.77 -15.28
N PRO A 143 2.79 -2.27 -16.50
CA PRO A 143 3.62 -3.46 -16.65
C PRO A 143 5.06 -3.17 -16.20
N GLY A 144 5.69 -4.16 -15.61
CA GLY A 144 7.09 -4.10 -15.23
C GLY A 144 7.64 -5.48 -14.86
N GLU A 145 8.93 -5.52 -14.58
CA GLU A 145 9.65 -6.73 -14.22
C GLU A 145 10.44 -6.50 -12.92
N VAL A 146 10.49 -7.51 -12.04
CA VAL A 146 11.30 -7.48 -10.82
C VAL A 146 12.78 -7.50 -11.17
N SER A 147 13.46 -6.37 -11.01
CA SER A 147 14.88 -6.23 -11.37
C SER A 147 15.85 -6.57 -10.23
N GLY A 148 15.37 -6.54 -8.98
CA GLY A 148 16.19 -6.88 -7.82
C GLY A 148 15.35 -7.03 -6.55
N ILE A 149 15.87 -7.83 -5.61
CA ILE A 149 15.25 -8.10 -4.31
C ILE A 149 16.32 -7.90 -3.24
N TRP A 150 16.02 -7.10 -2.23
CA TRP A 150 16.93 -6.76 -1.15
C TRP A 150 16.28 -7.08 0.21
N PRO A 151 16.87 -8.02 0.98
CA PRO A 151 16.56 -8.10 2.39
C PRO A 151 17.11 -6.85 3.09
N LEU A 152 16.33 -6.32 4.03
CA LEU A 152 16.64 -5.18 4.86
C LEU A 152 16.57 -5.60 6.31
N ASN A 153 17.66 -5.34 7.03
CA ASN A 153 17.73 -5.56 8.46
C ASN A 153 17.32 -4.27 9.17
N CYS A 154 16.51 -4.40 10.21
CA CYS A 154 16.27 -3.28 11.11
C CYS A 154 17.55 -2.97 11.89
N SER A 155 18.05 -1.74 11.82
CA SER A 155 19.29 -1.38 12.53
C SER A 155 19.12 -1.34 14.04
N ASN A 156 17.92 -1.05 14.55
CA ASN A 156 17.66 -0.95 15.99
C ASN A 156 17.24 -2.28 16.63
N HIS A 157 16.62 -3.17 15.85
CA HIS A 157 16.08 -4.45 16.30
C HIS A 157 16.78 -5.65 15.66
N SER A 158 17.95 -5.48 15.04
CA SER A 158 18.72 -6.61 14.48
C SER A 158 19.18 -7.55 15.61
N PRO A 159 18.95 -8.87 15.53
CA PRO A 159 18.52 -9.64 14.34
C PRO A 159 17.02 -9.97 14.28
N GLN A 160 16.19 -9.38 15.15
CA GLN A 160 14.78 -9.76 15.34
C GLN A 160 13.85 -9.27 14.21
N HIS A 161 14.10 -8.11 13.60
CA HIS A 161 13.25 -7.58 12.53
C HIS A 161 13.96 -7.58 11.17
N LEU A 162 13.36 -8.30 10.22
CA LEU A 162 13.78 -8.41 8.82
C LEU A 162 12.60 -8.04 7.92
N THR A 163 12.88 -7.35 6.82
CA THR A 163 11.90 -7.10 5.76
C THR A 163 12.55 -7.25 4.40
N THR A 164 11.76 -7.35 3.35
CA THR A 164 12.16 -7.53 1.97
C THR A 164 11.56 -6.41 1.14
N ARG A 165 12.41 -5.66 0.46
CA ARG A 165 11.98 -4.74 -0.61
C ARG A 165 12.47 -5.25 -1.95
N PHE A 166 11.73 -4.94 -2.99
CA PHE A 166 12.15 -5.23 -4.35
C PHE A 166 11.89 -4.03 -5.24
N VAL A 167 12.43 -4.09 -6.45
CA VAL A 167 12.39 -2.98 -7.39
C VAL A 167 11.79 -3.44 -8.70
N ILE A 168 10.93 -2.58 -9.25
CA ILE A 168 10.36 -2.74 -10.59
C ILE A 168 10.82 -1.58 -11.45
N ALA A 169 11.26 -1.89 -12.67
CA ALA A 169 11.69 -0.91 -13.67
C ALA A 169 10.50 -0.36 -14.47
N HIS A 170 9.71 0.53 -13.87
CA HIS A 170 8.69 1.33 -14.55
C HIS A 170 8.40 2.60 -13.75
N PHE A 171 7.60 3.51 -14.32
CA PHE A 171 7.09 4.67 -13.60
C PHE A 171 5.64 4.46 -13.19
N ASN A 172 5.31 4.89 -11.98
CA ASN A 172 3.94 5.03 -11.51
C ASN A 172 3.71 6.48 -11.06
N THR A 173 2.48 6.95 -11.17
CA THR A 173 2.08 8.31 -10.81
C THR A 173 1.74 8.42 -9.33
N ASP A 174 1.73 9.65 -8.82
CA ASP A 174 1.20 9.97 -7.49
C ASP A 174 -0.22 9.41 -7.31
N GLY A 175 -0.62 9.11 -6.07
CA GLY A 175 -1.90 8.48 -5.73
C GLY A 175 -1.88 6.94 -5.77
N CYS A 176 -0.94 6.34 -6.51
CA CYS A 176 -0.83 4.88 -6.59
C CYS A 176 -0.12 4.23 -5.39
N SER A 177 0.44 5.01 -4.45
CA SER A 177 1.04 4.48 -3.21
C SER A 177 0.08 3.55 -2.49
N GLY A 178 0.59 2.43 -1.99
CA GLY A 178 -0.21 1.37 -1.39
C GLY A 178 -0.88 0.42 -2.39
N GLY A 179 -0.79 0.69 -3.70
CA GLY A 179 -1.33 -0.16 -4.75
C GLY A 179 -0.54 -1.45 -4.94
N PRO A 180 -1.20 -2.57 -5.29
CA PRO A 180 -0.55 -3.87 -5.38
C PRO A 180 0.25 -4.03 -6.67
N TYR A 181 1.33 -4.80 -6.58
CA TYR A 181 1.98 -5.44 -7.73
C TYR A 181 1.49 -6.87 -7.85
N VAL A 182 0.91 -7.19 -9.00
CA VAL A 182 0.15 -8.43 -9.19
C VAL A 182 0.76 -9.32 -10.26
N VAL A 183 0.62 -10.63 -10.05
CA VAL A 183 0.88 -11.68 -11.03
C VAL A 183 -0.41 -12.47 -11.19
N SER A 184 -0.77 -12.78 -12.43
CA SER A 184 -1.97 -13.57 -12.73
C SER A 184 -1.56 -14.90 -13.32
N GLU A 185 -2.00 -15.98 -12.68
CA GLU A 185 -1.79 -17.34 -13.17
C GLU A 185 -3.16 -17.99 -13.36
N ASN A 186 -3.51 -18.28 -14.62
CA ASN A 186 -4.85 -18.76 -14.98
C ASN A 186 -5.94 -17.76 -14.52
N ASP A 187 -6.91 -18.23 -13.74
CA ASP A 187 -8.02 -17.43 -13.20
C ASP A 187 -7.74 -16.87 -11.79
N GLU A 188 -6.50 -16.96 -11.31
CA GLU A 188 -6.12 -16.48 -9.98
C GLU A 188 -5.18 -15.27 -10.05
N HIS A 189 -5.34 -14.38 -9.07
CA HIS A 189 -4.53 -13.17 -8.94
C HIS A 189 -3.77 -13.17 -7.63
N PHE A 190 -2.46 -12.98 -7.73
CA PHE A 190 -1.53 -12.95 -6.61
C PHE A 190 -0.94 -11.55 -6.46
N VAL A 191 -0.77 -11.09 -5.24
CA VAL A 191 0.02 -9.90 -4.93
C VAL A 191 1.40 -10.33 -4.46
N ILE A 192 2.42 -9.70 -5.04
CA ILE A 192 3.83 -9.92 -4.68
C ILE A 192 4.39 -8.79 -3.81
N GLY A 193 3.71 -7.65 -3.79
CA GLY A 193 4.07 -6.51 -2.95
C GLY A 193 3.17 -5.30 -3.16
N SER A 194 3.48 -4.21 -2.45
CA SER A 194 2.74 -2.95 -2.49
C SER A 194 3.67 -1.78 -2.78
N LEU A 195 3.21 -0.85 -3.62
CA LEU A 195 3.99 0.32 -4.03
C LEU A 195 4.27 1.23 -2.84
N VAL A 196 5.55 1.53 -2.60
CA VAL A 196 5.97 2.40 -1.48
C VAL A 196 6.73 3.64 -1.89
N GLY A 197 7.12 3.76 -3.16
CA GLY A 197 7.59 5.01 -3.72
C GLY A 197 8.63 4.84 -4.81
N ILE A 198 9.19 5.96 -5.25
CA ILE A 198 10.26 6.02 -6.24
C ILE A 198 11.61 5.81 -5.52
N MET A 199 12.51 5.03 -6.12
CA MET A 199 13.86 4.87 -5.59
C MET A 199 14.66 6.18 -5.68
N SER A 200 15.48 6.46 -4.67
CA SER A 200 16.41 7.60 -4.70
C SER A 200 17.37 7.51 -5.89
N GLY A 201 17.67 8.66 -6.52
CA GLY A 201 18.58 8.74 -7.67
C GLY A 201 17.98 8.31 -9.01
N THR A 202 16.66 8.12 -9.08
CA THR A 202 15.97 7.72 -10.31
C THR A 202 15.14 8.85 -10.89
N CYS A 203 14.88 8.79 -12.20
CA CYS A 203 14.09 9.78 -12.92
C CYS A 203 13.01 9.05 -13.73
N PRO A 204 11.74 9.47 -13.63
CA PRO A 204 10.63 8.88 -14.37
C PRO A 204 10.89 8.69 -15.87
N ASP A 205 11.55 9.68 -16.49
CA ASP A 205 11.71 9.74 -17.94
C ASP A 205 12.92 8.97 -18.47
N SER A 206 13.89 8.61 -17.60
CA SER A 206 15.17 8.04 -18.04
C SER A 206 15.58 6.75 -17.34
N ASN A 207 15.18 6.55 -16.09
CA ASN A 207 15.54 5.36 -15.33
C ASN A 207 14.52 5.07 -14.22
N PRO A 208 13.23 4.86 -14.55
CA PRO A 208 12.19 4.80 -13.55
C PRO A 208 12.26 3.48 -12.78
N HIS A 209 12.60 3.56 -11.50
CA HIS A 209 12.60 2.40 -10.61
C HIS A 209 11.76 2.69 -9.38
N MET A 210 10.75 1.86 -9.18
CA MET A 210 9.87 1.92 -8.02
C MET A 210 10.38 0.96 -6.95
N SER A 211 10.33 1.40 -5.70
CA SER A 211 10.50 0.54 -4.52
C SER A 211 9.15 -0.06 -4.13
N VAL A 212 9.16 -1.35 -3.83
CA VAL A 212 7.97 -2.14 -3.48
C VAL A 212 8.23 -2.90 -2.18
N GLN A 213 7.28 -2.86 -1.25
CA GLN A 213 7.29 -3.65 -0.04
C GLN A 213 6.80 -5.07 -0.34
N SER A 214 7.57 -6.10 0.01
CA SER A 214 7.20 -7.49 -0.23
C SER A 214 5.92 -7.90 0.50
N ALA A 215 5.06 -8.64 -0.18
CA ALA A 215 3.84 -9.18 0.40
C ALA A 215 4.09 -10.29 1.43
N THR A 216 5.32 -10.83 1.49
CA THR A 216 5.74 -11.77 2.54
C THR A 216 5.82 -11.14 3.93
N ASP A 217 5.79 -9.80 4.01
CA ASP A 217 6.00 -9.05 5.24
C ASP A 217 4.72 -8.35 5.73
N PHE A 218 3.56 -8.67 5.15
CA PHE A 218 2.26 -8.06 5.48
C PHE A 218 1.56 -8.72 6.67
#